data_AF-A0A0J1GY74-F1
#
_entry.id   AF-A0A0J1GY74-F1
#
_cell.length_a   1.000
_cell.length_b   1.000
_cell.length_c   1.000
_cell.angle_alpha   90.00
_cell.angle_beta   90.00
_cell.angle_gamma   90.00
#
_symmetry.space_group_name_H-M   'P 1'
#
loop_
_entity.id
_entity.type
_entity.pdbx_description
1 polymer ?
#
loop_
_entity_poly.entity_id
_entity_poly.type
_entity_poly.pdbx_seq_one_letter_code
_entity_poly.pdbx_strand_id
1 'polypeptide(L)'
;MQLIIIAVTKKRIEYGYSIYMINIYKVILLFLLLLPSFAYANGGSPILLFISFSVFMTGQVWILFSETLFLSKISSLDFKKAFKLVFSANVVSTIIVGIGFPILLASIFILLSIYADGYYLNYIASSGIYTYSMPDNNIQSLLLSLFWLSTTYFLTVYCERIFYKSYWHEIGFKPTFSLNKFVWQANLLSYSGLSIILYALWGNTLNI
;
A
#
# COMPACT_ATOMS: atom_id res chain seq x y z
N MET A 1 28.31 40.28 34.72
CA MET A 1 27.13 40.33 33.82
C MET A 1 27.41 39.84 32.39
N GLN A 2 28.63 39.96 31.85
CA GLN A 2 28.98 39.50 30.49
C GLN A 2 29.09 37.97 30.32
N LEU A 3 29.38 37.20 31.38
CA LEU A 3 29.50 35.73 31.30
C LEU A 3 28.16 34.99 31.16
N ILE A 4 27.05 35.58 31.65
CA ILE A 4 25.73 34.95 31.58
C ILE A 4 25.14 35.08 30.17
N ILE A 5 25.44 36.17 29.47
CA ILE A 5 24.93 36.40 28.10
C ILE A 5 25.57 35.39 27.13
N ILE A 6 26.87 35.10 27.24
CA ILE A 6 27.57 34.13 26.36
C ILE A 6 27.07 32.69 26.59
N ALA A 7 26.76 32.31 27.85
CA ALA A 7 26.22 30.99 28.15
C ALA A 7 24.78 30.81 27.62
N VAL A 8 23.98 31.88 27.61
CA VAL A 8 22.60 31.84 27.09
C VAL A 8 22.56 31.84 25.56
N THR A 9 23.47 32.53 24.86
CA THR A 9 23.57 32.45 23.39
C THR A 9 24.13 31.11 22.91
N LYS A 10 25.14 30.54 23.60
CA LYS A 10 25.72 29.25 23.20
C LYS A 10 24.70 28.10 23.37
N LYS A 11 23.91 28.13 24.45
CA LYS A 11 22.85 27.13 24.68
C LYS A 11 21.66 27.29 23.73
N ARG A 12 21.40 28.48 23.17
CA ARG A 12 20.36 28.67 22.13
C ARG A 12 20.78 28.15 20.75
N ILE A 13 22.07 28.20 20.44
CA ILE A 13 22.61 27.73 19.16
C ILE A 13 22.66 26.19 19.14
N GLU A 14 23.01 25.53 20.24
CA GLU A 14 23.08 24.06 20.29
C GLU A 14 21.70 23.38 20.24
N TYR A 15 20.64 24.01 20.78
CA TYR A 15 19.28 23.45 20.73
C TYR A 15 18.50 23.87 19.47
N GLY A 16 18.94 24.92 18.78
CA GLY A 16 18.33 25.40 17.53
C GLY A 16 18.65 24.53 16.32
N TYR A 17 19.84 23.92 16.25
CA TYR A 17 20.23 23.09 15.10
C TYR A 17 19.80 21.62 15.22
N SER A 18 19.57 21.11 16.44
CA SER A 18 19.19 19.71 16.67
C SER A 18 17.76 19.38 16.22
N ILE A 19 16.84 20.36 16.30
CA ILE A 19 15.42 20.16 15.95
C ILE A 19 15.18 20.28 14.43
N TYR A 20 15.98 21.06 13.71
CA TYR A 20 15.94 21.12 12.24
C TYR A 20 16.75 19.99 11.58
N MET A 21 17.63 19.34 12.33
CA MET A 21 18.21 18.03 11.98
C MET A 21 17.23 16.89 12.35
N ILE A 22 15.93 17.06 12.08
CA ILE A 22 15.10 15.92 11.69
C ILE A 22 15.76 15.37 10.43
N ASN A 23 16.68 14.44 10.71
CA ASN A 23 17.70 13.87 9.87
C ASN A 23 17.40 14.00 8.39
N ILE A 24 18.08 14.91 7.71
CA ILE A 24 18.11 14.93 6.25
C ILE A 24 18.46 13.55 5.70
N TYR A 25 19.28 12.78 6.42
CA TYR A 25 19.58 11.38 6.16
C TYR A 25 18.37 10.44 6.26
N LYS A 26 17.42 10.68 7.18
CA LYS A 26 16.16 9.90 7.25
C LYS A 26 15.22 10.27 6.11
N VAL A 27 15.19 11.53 5.71
CA VAL A 27 14.42 11.99 4.54
C VAL A 27 15.02 11.43 3.26
N ILE A 28 16.35 11.52 3.10
CA ILE A 28 17.10 10.93 1.98
C ILE A 28 16.94 9.41 1.96
N LEU A 29 17.02 8.72 3.10
CA LEU A 29 16.79 7.28 3.21
C LEU A 29 15.35 6.91 2.83
N LEU A 30 14.35 7.72 3.24
CA LEU A 30 12.96 7.55 2.83
C LEU A 30 12.83 7.70 1.31
N PHE A 31 13.43 8.74 0.72
CA PHE A 31 13.44 8.92 -0.73
C PHE A 31 14.17 7.79 -1.47
N LEU A 32 15.29 7.31 -0.94
CA LEU A 32 16.04 6.17 -1.50
C LEU A 32 15.23 4.86 -1.42
N LEU A 33 14.46 4.64 -0.36
CA LEU A 33 13.54 3.50 -0.23
C LEU A 33 12.34 3.60 -1.19
N LEU A 34 11.97 4.82 -1.59
CA LEU A 34 10.92 5.10 -2.58
C LEU A 34 11.44 5.03 -4.02
N LEU A 35 12.76 4.99 -4.26
CA LEU A 35 13.30 4.79 -5.61
C LEU A 35 13.08 3.34 -6.04
N PRO A 36 12.61 3.10 -7.28
CA PRO A 36 12.50 1.75 -7.81
C PRO A 36 13.89 1.11 -7.85
N SER A 37 14.10 0.07 -7.04
CA SER A 37 15.35 -0.68 -7.00
C SER A 37 15.37 -1.76 -8.07
N PHE A 38 16.06 -1.54 -9.19
CA PHE A 38 16.20 -2.57 -10.23
C PHE A 38 17.16 -3.68 -9.76
N ALA A 39 16.65 -4.67 -9.04
CA ALA A 39 17.37 -5.90 -8.73
C ALA A 39 17.05 -6.96 -9.80
N TYR A 40 18.01 -7.22 -10.69
CA TYR A 40 17.95 -8.32 -11.66
C TYR A 40 18.29 -9.62 -10.91
N ALA A 41 17.34 -10.54 -10.72
CA ALA A 41 17.69 -11.92 -10.36
C ALA A 41 16.97 -12.93 -11.25
N ASN A 42 17.79 -13.75 -11.88
CA ASN A 42 17.43 -14.88 -12.73
C ASN A 42 16.90 -16.08 -11.94
N GLY A 43 16.06 -15.85 -10.93
CA GLY A 43 15.55 -16.93 -10.09
C GLY A 43 14.42 -16.47 -9.18
N GLY A 44 13.19 -16.64 -9.67
CA GLY A 44 11.85 -16.71 -9.05
C GLY A 44 11.58 -16.40 -7.56
N SER A 45 12.40 -15.60 -6.90
CA SER A 45 12.36 -15.25 -5.47
C SER A 45 12.36 -13.72 -5.33
N PRO A 46 11.87 -13.15 -4.22
CA PRO A 46 10.83 -12.15 -4.18
C PRO A 46 11.35 -10.74 -4.54
N ILE A 47 11.83 -10.56 -5.77
CA ILE A 47 12.15 -9.27 -6.37
C ILE A 47 10.89 -8.41 -6.48
N LEU A 48 9.73 -9.05 -6.70
CA LEU A 48 8.44 -8.40 -6.55
C LEU A 48 8.26 -7.83 -5.15
N LEU A 49 8.81 -8.38 -4.06
CA LEU A 49 8.66 -7.74 -2.75
C LEU A 49 9.46 -6.43 -2.65
N PHE A 50 10.65 -6.30 -3.26
CA PHE A 50 11.47 -5.08 -3.19
C PHE A 50 11.14 -4.04 -4.27
N ILE A 51 10.93 -4.46 -5.52
CA ILE A 51 10.46 -3.59 -6.61
C ILE A 51 9.02 -3.17 -6.36
N SER A 52 8.16 -4.09 -5.89
CA SER A 52 6.84 -3.68 -5.43
C SER A 52 6.89 -2.98 -4.10
N PHE A 53 7.98 -3.01 -3.29
CA PHE A 53 8.00 -2.25 -2.04
C PHE A 53 7.90 -0.74 -2.29
N SER A 54 8.70 -0.20 -3.21
CA SER A 54 8.68 1.24 -3.49
C SER A 54 7.37 1.69 -4.13
N VAL A 55 6.83 0.88 -5.05
CA VAL A 55 5.51 1.09 -5.66
C VAL A 55 4.39 0.96 -4.62
N PHE A 56 4.49 -0.03 -3.74
CA PHE A 56 3.56 -0.26 -2.63
C PHE A 56 3.60 0.92 -1.66
N MET A 57 4.78 1.37 -1.23
CA MET A 57 4.92 2.50 -0.30
C MET A 57 4.39 3.80 -0.90
N THR A 58 4.74 4.09 -2.16
CA THR A 58 4.19 5.24 -2.89
C THR A 58 2.68 5.14 -3.00
N GLY A 59 2.18 3.94 -3.28
CA GLY A 59 0.77 3.64 -3.35
C GLY A 59 0.04 3.84 -2.02
N GLN A 60 0.61 3.35 -0.92
CA GLN A 60 0.08 3.52 0.43
C GLN A 60 0.00 5.00 0.83
N VAL A 61 1.01 5.80 0.48
CA VAL A 61 0.97 7.25 0.70
C VAL A 61 -0.20 7.88 -0.04
N TRP A 62 -0.41 7.51 -1.32
CA TRP A 62 -1.54 8.00 -2.11
C TRP A 62 -2.90 7.56 -1.55
N ILE A 63 -3.06 6.28 -1.22
CA ILE A 63 -4.29 5.73 -0.65
C ILE A 63 -4.63 6.46 0.65
N LEU A 64 -3.70 6.49 1.61
CA LEU A 64 -3.92 7.13 2.90
C LEU A 64 -4.26 8.61 2.74
N PHE A 65 -3.58 9.33 1.85
CA PHE A 65 -3.83 10.75 1.62
C PHE A 65 -5.21 11.00 1.00
N SER A 66 -5.52 10.30 -0.11
CA SER A 66 -6.75 10.50 -0.87
C SER A 66 -8.00 10.12 -0.05
N GLU A 67 -7.96 8.99 0.66
CA GLU A 67 -9.07 8.53 1.51
C GLU A 67 -9.24 9.40 2.76
N THR A 68 -8.14 9.85 3.36
CA THR A 68 -8.21 10.77 4.51
C THR A 68 -8.86 12.09 4.09
N LEU A 69 -8.44 12.65 2.96
CA LEU A 69 -9.05 13.87 2.42
C LEU A 69 -10.53 13.65 2.11
N PHE A 70 -10.87 12.52 1.50
CA PHE A 70 -12.26 12.20 1.16
C PHE A 70 -13.12 12.06 2.42
N LEU A 71 -12.68 11.26 3.40
CA LEU A 71 -13.39 11.08 4.66
C LEU A 71 -13.52 12.40 5.43
N SER A 72 -12.45 13.18 5.56
CA SER A 72 -12.47 14.47 6.26
C SER A 72 -13.48 15.43 5.63
N LYS A 73 -13.56 15.49 4.29
CA LYS A 73 -14.53 16.34 3.58
C LYS A 73 -15.98 15.92 3.81
N ILE A 74 -16.29 14.62 3.71
CA ILE A 74 -17.70 14.15 3.78
C ILE A 74 -18.23 14.04 5.22
N SER A 75 -17.34 13.86 6.20
CA SER A 75 -17.70 13.67 7.62
C SER A 75 -17.49 14.92 8.48
N SER A 76 -16.88 15.97 7.92
CA SER A 76 -16.43 17.15 8.65
C SER A 76 -15.52 16.83 9.86
N LEU A 77 -14.88 15.65 9.86
CA LEU A 77 -13.89 15.28 10.86
C LEU A 77 -12.58 16.03 10.60
N ASP A 78 -11.91 16.38 11.70
CA ASP A 78 -10.52 16.86 11.65
C ASP A 78 -9.65 15.86 10.89
N PHE A 79 -8.73 16.36 10.06
CA PHE A 79 -7.84 15.55 9.23
C PHE A 79 -7.12 14.45 10.03
N LYS A 80 -6.67 14.76 11.25
CA LYS A 80 -5.98 13.79 12.13
C LYS A 80 -6.88 12.63 12.56
N LYS A 81 -8.16 12.88 12.82
CA LYS A 81 -9.13 11.84 13.20
C LYS A 81 -9.48 10.99 11.99
N ALA A 82 -9.74 11.63 10.85
CA ALA A 82 -9.96 10.94 9.58
C ALA A 82 -8.77 10.05 9.20
N PHE A 83 -7.54 10.55 9.35
CA PHE A 83 -6.32 9.80 9.09
C PHE A 83 -6.23 8.54 9.94
N LYS A 84 -6.50 8.64 11.25
CA LYS A 84 -6.44 7.47 12.14
C LYS A 84 -7.45 6.39 11.71
N LEU A 85 -8.67 6.79 11.33
CA LEU A 85 -9.71 5.86 10.87
C LEU A 85 -9.32 5.17 9.57
N VAL A 86 -8.82 5.94 8.60
CA VAL A 86 -8.38 5.45 7.29
C VAL A 86 -7.15 4.56 7.44
N PHE A 87 -6.17 4.98 8.23
CA PHE A 87 -4.96 4.22 8.50
C PHE A 87 -5.26 2.85 9.11
N SER A 88 -6.12 2.81 10.14
CA SER A 88 -6.50 1.53 10.76
C SER A 88 -7.19 0.58 9.78
N ALA A 89 -8.09 1.09 8.93
CA ALA A 89 -8.76 0.27 7.93
C ALA A 89 -7.76 -0.28 6.89
N ASN A 90 -6.87 0.57 6.38
CA ASN A 90 -5.85 0.21 5.40
C ASN A 90 -4.82 -0.79 5.95
N VAL A 91 -4.42 -0.66 7.21
CA VAL A 91 -3.54 -1.64 7.86
C VAL A 91 -4.24 -2.99 7.95
N VAL A 92 -5.50 -3.02 8.38
CA VAL A 92 -6.27 -4.27 8.50
C VAL A 92 -6.51 -4.91 7.14
N SER A 93 -6.92 -4.14 6.13
CA SER A 93 -7.15 -4.65 4.78
C SER A 93 -5.84 -5.13 4.13
N THR A 94 -4.71 -4.44 4.36
CA THR A 94 -3.39 -4.91 3.92
C THR A 94 -3.00 -6.22 4.58
N ILE A 95 -3.20 -6.38 5.90
CA ILE A 95 -2.86 -7.62 6.60
C ILE A 95 -3.74 -8.78 6.11
N ILE A 96 -5.04 -8.57 5.99
CA ILE A 96 -5.99 -9.63 5.64
C ILE A 96 -5.93 -9.96 4.15
N VAL A 97 -6.04 -8.94 3.29
CA VAL A 97 -6.16 -9.10 1.83
C VAL A 97 -4.80 -9.01 1.15
N GLY A 98 -3.96 -8.06 1.53
CA GLY A 98 -2.64 -7.89 0.93
C GLY A 98 -1.63 -8.99 1.28
N ILE A 99 -1.73 -9.57 2.48
CA ILE A 99 -0.79 -10.59 2.98
C ILE A 99 -1.51 -11.93 3.22
N GLY A 100 -2.58 -11.92 4.01
CA GLY A 100 -3.28 -13.13 4.43
C GLY A 100 -3.88 -13.92 3.25
N PHE A 101 -4.55 -13.24 2.32
CA PHE A 101 -5.16 -13.87 1.16
C PHE A 101 -4.12 -14.54 0.24
N PRO A 102 -3.02 -13.89 -0.17
CA PRO A 102 -1.95 -14.57 -0.92
C PRO A 102 -1.38 -15.79 -0.19
N ILE A 103 -1.12 -15.72 1.11
CA ILE A 103 -0.60 -16.85 1.89
C ILE A 103 -1.60 -18.01 1.92
N LEU A 104 -2.88 -17.71 2.14
CA LEU A 104 -3.95 -18.70 2.15
C LEU A 104 -4.05 -19.38 0.79
N LEU A 105 -4.04 -18.59 -0.28
CA LEU A 105 -4.09 -19.08 -1.66
C LEU A 105 -2.87 -19.97 -1.96
N ALA A 106 -1.68 -19.60 -1.49
CA ALA A 106 -0.45 -20.41 -1.64
C ALA A 106 -0.63 -21.77 -0.99
N SER A 107 -1.12 -21.75 0.24
CA SER A 107 -1.32 -22.95 1.04
C SER A 107 -2.32 -23.90 0.37
N ILE A 108 -3.41 -23.36 -0.17
CA ILE A 108 -4.41 -24.14 -0.92
C ILE A 108 -3.78 -24.76 -2.16
N PHE A 109 -3.02 -24.00 -2.96
CA PHE A 109 -2.38 -24.55 -4.16
C PHE A 109 -1.30 -25.59 -3.83
N ILE A 110 -0.53 -25.40 -2.76
CA ILE A 110 0.42 -26.42 -2.28
C ILE A 110 -0.31 -27.70 -1.87
N LEU A 111 -1.47 -27.61 -1.21
CA LEU A 111 -2.24 -28.80 -0.84
C LEU A 111 -2.85 -29.51 -2.06
N LEU A 112 -3.30 -28.74 -3.06
CA LEU A 112 -3.83 -29.29 -4.30
C LEU A 112 -2.76 -29.91 -5.20
N SER A 113 -1.49 -29.48 -5.09
CA SER A 113 -0.37 -30.03 -5.88
C SER A 113 -0.08 -31.49 -5.59
N ILE A 114 -0.48 -31.97 -4.41
CA ILE A 114 -0.37 -33.37 -4.01
C ILE A 114 -1.28 -34.27 -4.87
N TYR A 115 -2.34 -33.71 -5.47
CA TYR A 115 -3.39 -34.47 -6.16
C TYR A 115 -3.43 -34.29 -7.68
N ALA A 116 -2.57 -33.44 -8.26
CA ALA A 116 -2.58 -33.18 -9.70
C ALA A 116 -1.16 -32.96 -10.26
N ASP A 117 -0.93 -33.50 -11.46
CA ASP A 117 0.38 -33.50 -12.12
C ASP A 117 0.97 -32.09 -12.27
N GLY A 118 2.29 -32.00 -12.00
CA GLY A 118 2.97 -30.78 -11.58
C GLY A 118 3.04 -29.61 -12.57
N TYR A 119 2.63 -29.77 -13.84
CA TYR A 119 2.75 -28.69 -14.83
C TYR A 119 1.64 -27.63 -14.69
N TYR A 120 0.38 -28.06 -14.56
CA TYR A 120 -0.76 -27.14 -14.43
C TYR A 120 -0.80 -26.45 -13.07
N LEU A 121 -0.35 -27.13 -12.01
CA LEU A 121 -0.38 -26.58 -10.66
C LEU A 121 0.76 -25.62 -10.38
N ASN A 122 1.93 -25.81 -10.99
CA ASN A 122 2.99 -24.79 -10.98
C ASN A 122 2.53 -23.53 -11.74
N TYR A 123 1.77 -23.68 -12.83
CA TYR A 123 1.15 -22.55 -13.53
C TYR A 123 0.12 -21.82 -12.66
N ILE A 124 -0.74 -22.55 -11.93
CA ILE A 124 -1.75 -21.96 -11.06
C ILE A 124 -1.11 -21.31 -9.81
N ALA A 125 -0.14 -21.96 -9.17
CA ALA A 125 0.58 -21.44 -8.02
C ALA A 125 1.42 -20.20 -8.36
N SER A 126 2.03 -20.18 -9.55
CA SER A 126 2.69 -18.98 -10.08
C SER A 126 1.68 -17.90 -10.48
N SER A 127 0.52 -18.27 -11.03
CA SER A 127 -0.47 -17.30 -11.48
C SER A 127 -1.06 -16.42 -10.37
N GLY A 128 -1.13 -16.93 -9.13
CA GLY A 128 -1.77 -16.21 -8.01
C GLY A 128 -0.83 -15.44 -7.08
N ILE A 129 0.48 -15.71 -7.10
CA ILE A 129 1.35 -15.36 -5.95
C ILE A 129 2.75 -14.92 -6.37
N TYR A 130 3.27 -15.49 -7.45
CA TYR A 130 4.62 -15.21 -7.91
C TYR A 130 4.59 -15.34 -9.41
N THR A 131 4.65 -14.24 -10.16
CA THR A 131 4.88 -14.27 -11.62
C THR A 131 6.19 -14.99 -11.89
N TYR A 132 6.14 -16.31 -11.89
CA TYR A 132 7.26 -17.20 -12.04
C TYR A 132 7.51 -17.19 -13.52
N SER A 133 8.49 -16.37 -13.92
CA SER A 133 9.05 -16.33 -15.28
C SER A 133 7.99 -16.66 -16.35
N MET A 134 6.92 -15.86 -16.44
CA MET A 134 5.99 -16.06 -17.55
C MET A 134 6.78 -15.77 -18.82
N PRO A 135 6.96 -16.75 -19.71
CA PRO A 135 7.66 -16.54 -20.96
C PRO A 135 6.78 -15.60 -21.78
N ASP A 136 7.35 -14.45 -22.13
CA ASP A 136 6.79 -13.38 -22.94
C ASP A 136 5.71 -12.49 -22.30
N ASN A 137 5.92 -11.17 -22.44
CA ASN A 137 5.05 -10.04 -22.11
C ASN A 137 3.73 -10.05 -22.91
N ASN A 138 3.00 -11.16 -22.90
CA ASN A 138 1.78 -11.35 -23.67
C ASN A 138 0.55 -10.80 -22.93
N ILE A 139 -0.51 -10.53 -23.68
CA ILE A 139 -1.87 -10.15 -23.20
C ILE A 139 -2.36 -11.00 -22.03
N GLN A 140 -1.94 -12.27 -21.95
CA GLN A 140 -2.30 -13.18 -20.87
C GLN A 140 -1.81 -12.72 -19.49
N SER A 141 -0.58 -12.19 -19.40
CA SER A 141 -0.05 -11.66 -18.13
C SER A 141 -0.84 -10.43 -17.69
N LEU A 142 -1.20 -9.54 -18.63
CA LEU A 142 -2.03 -8.36 -18.35
C LEU A 142 -3.40 -8.77 -17.84
N LEU A 143 -4.07 -9.71 -18.53
CA LEU A 143 -5.40 -10.21 -18.14
C LEU A 143 -5.37 -10.86 -16.75
N LEU A 144 -4.33 -11.63 -16.45
CA LEU A 144 -4.16 -12.28 -15.16
C LEU A 144 -3.90 -11.25 -14.04
N SER A 145 -3.06 -10.24 -14.29
CA SER A 145 -2.87 -9.13 -13.35
C SER A 145 -4.16 -8.35 -13.10
N LEU A 146 -4.95 -8.07 -14.14
CA LEU A 146 -6.25 -7.41 -14.02
C LEU A 146 -7.26 -8.24 -13.23
N PHE A 147 -7.29 -9.56 -13.46
CA PHE A 147 -8.13 -10.48 -12.70
C PHE A 147 -7.81 -10.45 -11.20
N TRP A 148 -6.52 -10.54 -10.85
CA TRP A 148 -6.09 -10.50 -9.45
C TRP A 148 -6.27 -9.12 -8.82
N LEU A 149 -5.99 -8.04 -9.55
CA LEU A 149 -6.28 -6.68 -9.11
C LEU A 149 -7.77 -6.49 -8.81
N SER A 150 -8.65 -6.99 -9.68
CA SER A 150 -10.10 -6.93 -9.45
C SER A 150 -10.50 -7.76 -8.22
N THR A 151 -9.90 -8.94 -8.04
CA THR A 151 -10.18 -9.82 -6.91
C THR A 151 -9.76 -9.16 -5.59
N THR A 152 -8.54 -8.63 -5.51
CA THR A 152 -8.04 -7.96 -4.31
C THR A 152 -8.80 -6.65 -4.04
N TYR A 153 -9.21 -5.92 -5.08
CA TYR A 153 -10.07 -4.75 -4.95
C TYR A 153 -11.41 -5.10 -4.26
N PHE A 154 -12.14 -6.10 -4.75
CA PHE A 154 -13.42 -6.49 -4.14
C PHE A 154 -13.26 -7.02 -2.71
N LEU A 155 -12.21 -7.81 -2.46
CA LEU A 155 -11.88 -8.30 -1.12
C LEU A 155 -11.55 -7.15 -0.17
N THR A 156 -10.80 -6.14 -0.63
CA THR A 156 -10.45 -4.95 0.14
C THR A 156 -11.70 -4.16 0.51
N VAL A 157 -12.55 -3.85 -0.48
CA VAL A 157 -13.84 -3.16 -0.26
C VAL A 157 -14.72 -3.91 0.75
N TYR A 158 -14.80 -5.24 0.63
CA TYR A 158 -15.58 -6.06 1.55
C TYR A 158 -14.99 -6.04 2.97
N CYS A 159 -13.67 -6.24 3.09
CA CYS A 159 -12.94 -6.23 4.35
C CYS A 159 -13.08 -4.88 5.08
N GLU A 160 -12.87 -3.78 4.38
CA GLU A 160 -12.96 -2.43 4.96
C GLU A 160 -14.38 -2.08 5.36
N ARG A 161 -15.38 -2.50 4.58
CA ARG A 161 -16.78 -2.29 4.96
C ARG A 161 -17.11 -2.99 6.27
N ILE A 162 -16.64 -4.23 6.47
CA ILE A 162 -16.83 -4.94 7.74
C ILE A 162 -16.08 -4.22 8.86
N PHE A 163 -14.80 -3.88 8.62
CA PHE A 163 -13.97 -3.21 9.61
C PHE A 163 -14.60 -1.89 10.06
N TYR A 164 -14.97 -1.01 9.13
CA TYR A 164 -15.61 0.26 9.46
C TYR A 164 -16.94 0.09 10.16
N LYS A 165 -17.79 -0.86 9.73
CA LYS A 165 -19.06 -1.12 10.39
C LYS A 165 -18.86 -1.47 11.87
N SER A 166 -17.91 -2.35 12.17
CA SER A 166 -17.61 -2.77 13.55
C SER A 166 -16.88 -1.67 14.33
N TYR A 167 -15.81 -1.11 13.77
CA TYR A 167 -14.95 -0.16 14.44
C TYR A 167 -15.63 1.19 14.70
N TRP A 168 -16.40 1.72 13.73
CA TRP A 168 -17.13 2.97 13.93
C TRP A 168 -18.24 2.82 14.98
N HIS A 169 -18.88 1.65 15.03
CA HIS A 169 -19.83 1.35 16.09
C HIS A 169 -19.15 1.34 17.47
N GLU A 170 -17.98 0.69 17.59
CA GLU A 170 -17.22 0.61 18.83
C GLU A 170 -16.77 1.99 19.37
N ILE A 171 -16.30 2.88 18.49
CA ILE A 171 -15.88 4.24 18.88
C ILE A 171 -17.05 5.23 18.96
N GLY A 172 -18.29 4.79 18.74
CA GLY A 172 -19.48 5.64 18.75
C GLY A 172 -19.59 6.64 17.60
N PHE A 173 -18.83 6.45 16.52
CA PHE A 173 -18.90 7.30 15.33
C PHE A 173 -20.11 6.93 14.47
N LYS A 174 -21.04 7.88 14.31
CA LYS A 174 -22.26 7.71 13.52
C LYS A 174 -22.17 8.56 12.24
N PRO A 175 -21.81 7.97 11.09
CA PRO A 175 -21.69 8.73 9.84
C PRO A 175 -23.07 9.21 9.38
N THR A 176 -23.13 10.44 8.86
CA THR A 176 -24.32 11.00 8.19
C THR A 176 -24.47 10.52 6.75
N PHE A 177 -23.43 9.88 6.21
CA PHE A 177 -23.36 9.35 4.85
C PHE A 177 -23.45 7.82 4.83
N SER A 178 -23.71 7.26 3.65
CA SER A 178 -23.74 5.81 3.45
C SER A 178 -22.33 5.22 3.49
N LEU A 179 -22.06 4.37 4.49
CA LEU A 179 -20.79 3.63 4.59
C LEU A 179 -20.46 2.85 3.31
N ASN A 180 -21.45 2.19 2.71
CA ASN A 180 -21.23 1.41 1.49
C ASN A 180 -20.75 2.32 0.34
N LYS A 181 -21.44 3.44 0.10
CA LYS A 181 -21.02 4.39 -0.95
C LYS A 181 -19.61 4.93 -0.68
N PHE A 182 -19.32 5.27 0.57
CA PHE A 182 -18.00 5.76 0.97
C PHE A 182 -16.88 4.76 0.64
N VAL A 183 -16.99 3.50 1.09
CA VAL A 183 -15.91 2.52 0.90
C VAL A 183 -15.65 2.27 -0.59
N TRP A 184 -16.70 2.12 -1.39
CA TRP A 184 -16.57 1.95 -2.85
C TRP A 184 -15.91 3.16 -3.51
N GLN A 185 -16.35 4.38 -3.19
CA GLN A 185 -15.81 5.60 -3.78
C GLN A 185 -14.36 5.88 -3.34
N ALA A 186 -14.05 5.66 -2.06
CA ALA A 186 -12.72 5.79 -1.50
C ALA A 186 -11.74 4.84 -2.21
N ASN A 187 -12.07 3.54 -2.28
CA ASN A 187 -11.26 2.56 -2.98
C ASN A 187 -11.17 2.85 -4.49
N LEU A 188 -12.26 3.26 -5.14
CA LEU A 188 -12.22 3.63 -6.56
C LEU A 188 -11.25 4.79 -6.81
N LEU A 189 -11.28 5.83 -5.97
CA LEU A 189 -10.37 6.98 -6.05
C LEU A 189 -8.92 6.56 -5.84
N SER A 190 -8.67 5.75 -4.81
CA SER A 190 -7.37 5.19 -4.47
C SER A 190 -6.78 4.38 -5.63
N TYR A 191 -7.52 3.40 -6.16
CA TYR A 191 -7.07 2.51 -7.23
C TYR A 191 -6.95 3.22 -8.59
N SER A 192 -7.80 4.22 -8.87
CA SER A 192 -7.68 5.04 -10.08
C SER A 192 -6.39 5.87 -10.05
N GLY A 193 -6.10 6.52 -8.92
CA GLY A 193 -4.86 7.28 -8.77
C GLY A 193 -3.61 6.40 -8.77
N LEU A 194 -3.68 5.21 -8.14
CA LEU A 194 -2.62 4.19 -8.26
C LEU A 194 -2.35 3.80 -9.71
N SER A 195 -3.38 3.58 -10.51
CA SER A 195 -3.25 3.22 -11.92
C SER A 195 -2.56 4.34 -12.72
N ILE A 196 -2.89 5.60 -12.44
CA ILE A 196 -2.23 6.77 -13.05
C ILE A 196 -0.75 6.85 -12.62
N ILE A 197 -0.45 6.64 -11.34
CA ILE A 197 0.93 6.64 -10.83
C ILE A 197 1.75 5.53 -11.49
N LEU A 198 1.19 4.31 -11.57
CA LEU A 198 1.82 3.18 -12.25
C LEU A 198 2.10 3.50 -13.73
N TYR A 199 1.11 4.04 -14.45
CA TYR A 199 1.28 4.45 -15.84
C TYR A 199 2.34 5.55 -15.99
N ALA A 200 2.34 6.56 -15.13
CA ALA A 200 3.31 7.65 -15.20
C ALA A 200 4.75 7.19 -14.90
N LEU A 201 4.93 6.29 -13.94
CA LEU A 201 6.25 5.79 -13.57
C LEU A 201 6.77 4.76 -14.58
N TRP A 202 5.90 3.91 -15.13
CA TRP A 202 6.30 2.69 -15.84
C TRP A 202 5.74 2.56 -17.26
N GLY A 203 4.91 3.49 -17.72
CA GLY A 203 4.30 3.45 -19.06
C GLY A 203 5.33 3.35 -20.18
N ASN A 204 6.43 4.11 -20.08
CA ASN A 204 7.53 4.06 -21.04
C ASN A 204 8.26 2.70 -21.08
N THR A 205 8.22 1.94 -19.99
CA THR A 205 8.87 0.62 -19.88
C THR A 205 7.94 -0.51 -20.36
N LEU A 206 6.63 -0.28 -20.30
CA LEU A 206 5.61 -1.27 -20.63
C LEU A 206 5.27 -1.33 -22.14
N ASN A 207 5.81 -0.43 -22.97
CA ASN A 207 5.48 -0.31 -24.41
C ASN A 207 3.95 -0.31 -24.66
N ILE A 208 3.19 0.30 -23.76
CA ILE A 208 1.74 0.58 -23.91
C ILE A 208 1.59 1.99 -24.47
#